data_AF-A0A8S2T3A4-F1
#
_entry.id   AF-A0A8S2T3A4-F1
#
_cell.length_a   1.000
_cell.length_b   1.000
_cell.length_c   1.000
_cell.angle_alpha   90.00
_cell.angle_beta   90.00
_cell.angle_gamma   90.00
#
_symmetry.space_group_name_H-M   'P 1'
#
loop_
_entity.id
_entity.type
_entity.pdbx_description
1 polymer ?
#
loop_
_entity_poly.entity_id
_entity_poly.type
_entity_poly.pdbx_seq_one_letter_code
_entity_poly.pdbx_strand_id
1 'polypeptide(L)'
;ILQCLNRLNEEETNPTSIYEQWISGENVDSNSRAKIITGFSGTNDTQLLLPSHIPQSDLPELQKTDALVVNNLLTPNNENYKSLPKRANSKEILKHIVENESMINVILDVGALFVDGTNHEIAIRSLNMSNKDKIDYDIYFESDSIVVCDRQHQQQSFFTSPASERLDRCLIYLDEVHTRGTDFKFPNGFLAAVTMGDGLTKDRFVQECMRMRKFGLHHWLTFLSPNDVDQQIWTSKRNRWTETIKRFRTNQINTIDILLWVYENIQRKTWDGLNDLAAQSMSYQRKMVAYRSIQWMNEQQSFSEDLQQLTTDSLEAEVLSLMQIYSPWKTP
;
A
#
# COMPACT_ATOMS: atom_id res chain seq x y z
N ILE A 1 -2.26 10.29 14.65
CA ILE A 1 -3.56 11.02 14.63
C ILE A 1 -3.43 12.44 15.20
N LEU A 2 -3.22 12.67 16.50
CA LEU A 2 -3.09 14.03 17.06
C LEU A 2 -1.96 14.86 16.42
N GLN A 3 -0.79 14.27 16.18
CA GLN A 3 0.29 14.95 15.46
C GLN A 3 -0.07 15.30 14.01
N CYS A 4 -0.90 14.48 13.34
CA CYS A 4 -1.39 14.76 11.99
C CYS A 4 -2.44 15.89 12.02
N LEU A 5 -3.39 15.83 12.98
CA LEU A 5 -4.43 16.85 13.16
C LEU A 5 -3.84 18.22 13.53
N ASN A 6 -2.80 18.26 14.35
CA ASN A 6 -2.10 19.51 14.70
C ASN A 6 -1.45 20.19 13.49
N ARG A 7 -1.04 19.41 12.47
CA ARG A 7 -0.48 19.94 11.20
C ARG A 7 -1.54 20.50 10.25
N LEU A 8 -2.82 20.13 10.43
CA LEU A 8 -3.95 20.65 9.63
C LEU A 8 -4.46 22.01 10.11
N ASN A 9 -4.14 22.41 11.34
CA ASN A 9 -4.59 23.69 11.92
C ASN A 9 -3.80 24.91 11.43
N GLU A 10 -2.84 24.74 10.52
CA GLU A 10 -2.22 25.85 9.78
C GLU A 10 -3.16 26.22 8.63
N GLU A 11 -3.78 27.40 8.70
CA GLU A 11 -4.80 27.86 7.73
C GLU A 11 -4.35 27.70 6.27
N GLU A 12 -5.02 26.83 5.51
CA GLU A 12 -4.71 26.56 4.12
C GLU A 12 -5.97 26.62 3.25
N THR A 13 -5.97 27.54 2.28
CA THR A 13 -7.18 27.99 1.58
C THR A 13 -7.48 27.26 0.27
N ASN A 14 -6.68 26.25 -0.13
CA ASN A 14 -6.89 25.57 -1.42
C ASN A 14 -6.38 24.10 -1.47
N PRO A 15 -7.16 23.13 -0.96
CA PRO A 15 -6.78 21.71 -0.93
C PRO A 15 -6.59 21.05 -2.31
N THR A 16 -7.13 21.63 -3.39
CA THR A 16 -6.96 21.09 -4.75
C THR A 16 -5.53 21.27 -5.27
N SER A 17 -4.86 22.35 -4.89
CA SER A 17 -3.47 22.61 -5.30
C SER A 17 -2.46 21.60 -4.73
N ILE A 18 -2.70 21.10 -3.51
CA ILE A 18 -1.87 20.07 -2.86
C ILE A 18 -1.92 18.76 -3.64
N TYR A 19 -3.12 18.37 -4.10
CA TYR A 19 -3.29 17.18 -4.92
C TYR A 19 -2.52 17.27 -6.25
N GLU A 20 -2.50 18.44 -6.89
CA GLU A 20 -1.77 18.66 -8.13
C GLU A 20 -0.25 18.68 -7.90
N GLN A 21 0.22 19.28 -6.81
CA GLN A 21 1.63 19.27 -6.41
C GLN A 21 2.13 17.85 -6.09
N TRP A 22 1.34 17.05 -5.37
CA TRP A 22 1.71 15.67 -5.01
C TRP A 22 1.93 14.80 -6.25
N ILE A 23 1.02 14.88 -7.24
CA ILE A 23 1.16 14.17 -8.53
C ILE A 23 2.39 14.65 -9.30
N SER A 24 2.73 15.95 -9.21
CA SER A 24 3.90 16.49 -9.91
C SER A 24 5.25 16.11 -9.25
N GLY A 25 5.25 15.82 -7.95
CA GLY A 25 6.44 15.47 -7.18
C GLY A 25 7.00 14.07 -7.45
N GLU A 26 6.19 13.16 -8.00
CA GLU A 26 6.65 11.81 -8.40
C GLU A 26 7.55 11.82 -9.65
N ASN A 27 7.69 12.95 -10.36
CA ASN A 27 8.46 13.08 -11.60
C ASN A 27 9.73 13.96 -11.49
N VAL A 28 10.36 14.04 -10.32
CA VAL A 28 11.60 14.85 -10.18
C VAL A 28 12.81 14.06 -10.68
N ASP A 29 13.29 14.48 -11.85
CA ASP A 29 14.48 14.02 -12.56
C ASP A 29 15.75 13.96 -11.67
N SER A 30 16.45 12.84 -11.79
CA SER A 30 17.65 12.46 -11.04
C SER A 30 18.96 13.03 -11.60
N ASN A 31 18.95 14.28 -12.07
CA ASN A 31 20.14 14.88 -12.67
C ASN A 31 20.66 16.06 -11.83
N SER A 32 21.68 15.79 -11.00
CA SER A 32 22.79 16.71 -10.60
C SER A 32 23.27 16.67 -9.13
N ARG A 33 23.19 15.55 -8.39
CA ARG A 33 23.88 15.46 -7.08
C ARG A 33 24.64 14.16 -6.95
N ALA A 34 25.85 14.25 -6.37
CA ALA A 34 26.67 13.10 -6.00
C ALA A 34 25.77 12.01 -5.42
N LYS A 35 25.93 10.77 -5.89
CA LYS A 35 25.08 9.61 -5.58
C LYS A 35 25.00 9.35 -4.07
N ILE A 36 24.18 10.12 -3.36
CA ILE A 36 23.74 9.86 -1.99
C ILE A 36 22.45 9.08 -2.16
N ILE A 37 22.48 7.81 -1.75
CA ILE A 37 21.26 7.01 -1.66
C ILE A 37 20.45 7.62 -0.51
N THR A 38 19.34 8.28 -0.84
CA THR A 38 18.40 8.86 0.12
C THR A 38 17.11 8.05 0.13
N GLY A 39 16.51 7.87 1.30
CA GLY A 39 15.16 7.31 1.40
C GLY A 39 14.14 8.34 0.89
N PHE A 40 13.18 7.89 0.07
CA PHE A 40 12.11 8.74 -0.46
C PHE A 40 10.96 8.90 0.54
N SER A 41 10.38 10.10 0.58
CA SER A 41 9.34 10.53 1.53
C SER A 41 7.96 9.89 1.35
N GLY A 42 7.79 8.99 0.37
CA GLY A 42 6.49 8.37 0.06
C GLY A 42 6.02 7.32 1.08
N THR A 43 6.91 6.84 1.95
CA THR A 43 6.63 5.86 3.01
C THR A 43 7.41 6.18 4.28
N ASN A 44 6.79 6.89 5.22
CA ASN A 44 7.44 7.31 6.46
C ASN A 44 7.40 6.23 7.56
N ASP A 45 6.55 5.21 7.43
CA ASP A 45 6.37 4.18 8.47
C ASP A 45 7.63 3.34 8.70
N THR A 46 8.52 3.26 7.70
CA THR A 46 9.78 2.52 7.75
C THR A 46 11.01 3.39 8.03
N GLN A 47 10.82 4.68 8.35
CA GLN A 47 11.89 5.63 8.70
C GLN A 47 12.88 5.05 9.72
N LEU A 48 12.33 4.43 10.78
CA LEU A 48 13.11 3.87 11.87
C LEU A 48 13.90 2.62 11.47
N LEU A 49 13.58 2.03 10.32
CA LEU A 49 14.24 0.85 9.75
C LEU A 49 15.18 1.20 8.60
N LEU A 50 15.40 2.48 8.30
CA LEU A 50 16.37 2.87 7.30
C LEU A 50 17.79 2.51 7.75
N PRO A 51 18.65 1.99 6.84
CA PRO A 51 20.06 1.80 7.15
C PRO A 51 20.69 3.08 7.69
N SER A 52 21.56 2.94 8.69
CA SER A 52 22.16 4.07 9.42
C SER A 52 22.87 5.14 8.57
N HIS A 53 23.25 4.81 7.33
CA HIS A 53 23.92 5.71 6.39
C HIS A 53 22.97 6.35 5.37
N ILE A 54 21.68 6.01 5.38
CA ILE A 54 20.66 6.54 4.48
C ILE A 54 19.84 7.56 5.26
N PRO A 55 20.08 8.87 5.06
CA PRO A 55 19.20 9.88 5.63
C PRO A 55 17.86 9.84 4.92
N GLN A 56 16.78 10.03 5.69
CA GLN A 56 15.48 10.32 5.12
C GLN A 56 15.41 11.79 4.74
N SER A 57 14.97 12.05 3.51
CA SER A 57 14.83 13.41 2.99
C SER A 57 13.36 13.70 2.71
N ASP A 58 12.63 14.08 3.76
CA ASP A 58 11.23 14.47 3.63
C ASP A 58 11.11 15.87 3.01
N LEU A 59 10.32 16.00 1.95
CA LEU A 59 9.99 17.28 1.35
C LEU A 59 9.02 18.04 2.29
N PRO A 60 9.37 19.24 2.79
CA PRO A 60 8.49 20.00 3.68
C PRO A 60 7.10 20.25 3.10
N GLU A 61 7.01 20.45 1.78
CA GLU A 61 5.74 20.67 1.08
C GLU A 61 4.81 19.45 1.15
N LEU A 62 5.36 18.24 1.28
CA LEU A 62 4.59 16.98 1.31
C LEU A 62 4.25 16.51 2.72
N GLN A 63 4.74 17.17 3.78
CA GLN A 63 4.48 16.76 5.17
C GLN A 63 3.00 16.85 5.57
N LYS A 64 2.21 17.68 4.87
CA LYS A 64 0.77 17.87 5.10
C LYS A 64 -0.08 16.82 4.38
N THR A 65 0.43 16.20 3.32
CA THR A 65 -0.30 15.22 2.51
C THR A 65 -0.76 14.04 3.35
N ASP A 66 0.13 13.48 4.18
CA ASP A 66 -0.20 12.39 5.11
C ASP A 66 -1.37 12.72 6.03
N ALA A 67 -1.40 13.96 6.55
CA ALA A 67 -2.48 14.41 7.42
C ALA A 67 -3.78 14.62 6.67
N LEU A 68 -3.71 15.15 5.44
CA LEU A 68 -4.87 15.34 4.56
C LEU A 68 -5.53 14.00 4.22
N VAL A 69 -4.75 12.96 3.88
CA VAL A 69 -5.33 11.64 3.58
C VAL A 69 -6.03 11.04 4.80
N VAL A 70 -5.39 11.13 5.98
CA VAL A 70 -6.00 10.66 7.23
C VAL A 70 -7.29 11.45 7.53
N ASN A 71 -7.31 12.76 7.29
CA ASN A 71 -8.52 13.56 7.45
C ASN A 71 -9.64 13.12 6.49
N ASN A 72 -9.30 12.85 5.22
CA ASN A 72 -10.25 12.34 4.24
C ASN A 72 -10.80 10.97 4.63
N LEU A 73 -9.96 10.08 5.17
CA LEU A 73 -10.38 8.78 5.73
C LEU A 73 -11.39 8.94 6.87
N LEU A 74 -11.19 9.92 7.74
CA LEU A 74 -12.05 10.20 8.90
C LEU A 74 -13.37 10.90 8.56
N THR A 75 -13.70 11.09 7.29
CA THR A 75 -14.99 11.65 6.88
C THR A 75 -16.14 10.67 7.19
N PRO A 76 -17.34 11.16 7.60
CA PRO A 76 -18.48 10.29 7.96
C PRO A 76 -18.93 9.35 6.82
N ASN A 77 -18.72 9.75 5.56
CA ASN A 77 -19.03 8.95 4.38
C ASN A 77 -18.24 7.64 4.29
N ASN A 78 -17.13 7.52 5.03
CA ASN A 78 -16.27 6.34 5.04
C ASN A 78 -16.51 5.44 6.27
N GLU A 79 -17.56 5.65 7.06
CA GLU A 79 -17.79 4.86 8.28
C GLU A 79 -18.33 3.45 8.03
N ASN A 80 -18.63 3.10 6.77
CA ASN A 80 -19.12 1.77 6.42
C ASN A 80 -18.00 0.73 6.53
N TYR A 81 -18.18 -0.23 7.45
CA TYR A 81 -17.29 -1.35 7.67
C TYR A 81 -18.10 -2.64 7.75
N LYS A 82 -17.61 -3.70 7.09
CA LYS A 82 -18.21 -5.03 7.13
C LYS A 82 -17.15 -6.11 7.33
N SER A 83 -17.40 -6.96 8.34
CA SER A 83 -16.64 -8.19 8.56
C SER A 83 -17.15 -9.28 7.63
N LEU A 84 -16.25 -9.91 6.90
CA LEU A 84 -16.54 -11.03 6.02
C LEU A 84 -16.72 -12.33 6.82
N PRO A 85 -17.47 -13.31 6.29
CA PRO A 85 -17.56 -14.64 6.86
C PRO A 85 -16.20 -15.29 7.07
N LYS A 86 -16.14 -16.26 8.00
CA LYS A 86 -14.95 -17.08 8.20
C LYS A 86 -14.64 -17.85 6.91
N ARG A 87 -13.39 -17.74 6.42
CA ARG A 87 -12.92 -18.38 5.19
C ARG A 87 -13.73 -17.98 3.95
N ALA A 88 -14.07 -16.69 3.86
CA ALA A 88 -14.75 -16.15 2.69
C ALA A 88 -13.90 -16.37 1.43
N ASN A 89 -14.49 -16.97 0.41
CA ASN A 89 -13.89 -17.02 -0.93
C ASN A 89 -14.26 -15.76 -1.74
N SER A 90 -13.63 -15.56 -2.88
CA SER A 90 -13.93 -14.45 -3.80
C SER A 90 -15.43 -14.29 -4.12
N LYS A 91 -16.18 -15.39 -4.26
CA LYS A 91 -17.63 -15.34 -4.54
C LYS A 91 -18.40 -14.71 -3.39
N GLU A 92 -18.07 -15.06 -2.16
CA GLU A 92 -18.70 -14.50 -0.96
C GLU A 92 -18.30 -13.04 -0.75
N ILE A 93 -17.04 -12.68 -1.02
CA ILE A 93 -16.56 -11.30 -0.96
C ILE A 93 -17.32 -10.43 -1.99
N LEU A 94 -17.39 -10.88 -3.25
CA LEU A 94 -18.12 -10.16 -4.31
C LEU A 94 -19.60 -10.03 -4.00
N LYS A 95 -20.21 -11.05 -3.38
CA LYS A 95 -21.61 -10.96 -2.92
C LYS A 95 -21.79 -9.81 -1.94
N HIS A 96 -20.91 -9.66 -0.95
CA HIS A 96 -20.96 -8.53 0.00
C HIS A 96 -20.77 -7.16 -0.67
N ILE A 97 -19.94 -7.10 -1.72
CA ILE A 97 -19.71 -5.89 -2.52
C ILE A 97 -20.97 -5.54 -3.32
N VAL A 98 -21.54 -6.50 -4.05
CA VAL A 98 -22.70 -6.25 -4.91
C VAL A 98 -23.97 -5.96 -4.10
N GLU A 99 -24.14 -6.60 -2.95
CA GLU A 99 -25.29 -6.40 -2.05
C GLU A 99 -25.15 -5.16 -1.16
N ASN A 100 -24.09 -4.37 -1.32
CA ASN A 100 -23.93 -3.13 -0.56
C ASN A 100 -25.04 -2.12 -0.90
N GLU A 101 -25.51 -1.39 0.12
CA GLU A 101 -26.62 -0.43 -0.03
C GLU A 101 -26.32 0.64 -1.09
N SER A 102 -25.08 1.09 -1.12
CA SER A 102 -24.54 1.96 -2.15
C SER A 102 -23.79 1.14 -3.18
N MET A 103 -23.97 1.48 -4.45
CA MET A 103 -23.27 0.84 -5.56
C MET A 103 -21.76 1.05 -5.42
N ILE A 104 -21.01 -0.06 -5.34
CA ILE A 104 -19.55 -0.02 -5.37
C ILE A 104 -19.10 -0.05 -6.83
N ASN A 105 -18.21 0.87 -7.19
CA ASN A 105 -17.66 1.02 -8.54
C ASN A 105 -16.24 0.47 -8.65
N VAL A 106 -15.50 0.50 -7.53
CA VAL A 106 -14.08 0.12 -7.50
C VAL A 106 -13.86 -0.89 -6.38
N ILE A 107 -13.07 -1.92 -6.65
CA ILE A 107 -12.60 -2.89 -5.67
C ILE A 107 -11.08 -2.68 -5.56
N LEU A 108 -10.63 -2.24 -4.39
CA LEU A 108 -9.23 -2.10 -4.03
C LEU A 108 -8.83 -3.32 -3.20
N ASP A 109 -8.14 -4.29 -3.81
CA ASP A 109 -7.74 -5.52 -3.14
C ASP A 109 -6.43 -5.37 -2.36
N VAL A 110 -6.47 -4.51 -1.35
CA VAL A 110 -5.30 -4.19 -0.52
C VAL A 110 -4.90 -5.37 0.37
N GLY A 111 -5.87 -6.22 0.73
CA GLY A 111 -5.65 -7.39 1.56
C GLY A 111 -5.30 -8.67 0.81
N ALA A 112 -5.21 -8.63 -0.53
CA ALA A 112 -5.04 -9.79 -1.39
C ALA A 112 -6.04 -10.92 -1.04
N LEU A 113 -7.33 -10.59 -0.93
CA LEU A 113 -8.36 -11.56 -0.51
C LEU A 113 -8.88 -12.42 -1.66
N PHE A 114 -8.62 -12.05 -2.91
CA PHE A 114 -9.09 -12.77 -4.11
C PHE A 114 -8.10 -13.85 -4.57
N VAL A 115 -7.65 -14.71 -3.65
CA VAL A 115 -6.61 -15.72 -3.92
C VAL A 115 -7.09 -16.93 -4.73
N ASP A 116 -8.41 -17.12 -4.85
CA ASP A 116 -9.03 -18.29 -5.49
C ASP A 116 -9.47 -18.04 -6.95
N GLY A 117 -8.84 -17.09 -7.63
CA GLY A 117 -9.05 -16.84 -9.05
C GLY A 117 -8.03 -15.88 -9.65
N THR A 118 -7.86 -15.94 -10.96
CA THR A 118 -7.16 -14.91 -11.74
C THR A 118 -7.97 -13.62 -11.81
N ASN A 119 -7.33 -12.48 -12.06
CA ASN A 119 -8.01 -11.19 -12.18
C ASN A 119 -9.16 -11.25 -13.21
N HIS A 120 -8.97 -11.97 -14.32
CA HIS A 120 -10.01 -12.22 -15.30
C HIS A 120 -11.20 -13.02 -14.74
N GLU A 121 -10.95 -14.11 -13.98
CA GLU A 121 -12.03 -14.88 -13.36
C GLU A 121 -12.78 -14.08 -12.31
N ILE A 122 -12.08 -13.22 -11.56
CA ILE A 122 -12.71 -12.28 -10.62
C ILE A 122 -13.59 -11.30 -11.37
N ALA A 123 -13.09 -10.67 -12.43
CA ALA A 123 -13.83 -9.74 -13.29
C ALA A 123 -15.08 -10.37 -13.94
N ILE A 124 -14.99 -11.62 -14.41
CA ILE A 124 -16.15 -12.36 -14.91
C ILE A 124 -17.20 -12.57 -13.80
N ARG A 125 -16.74 -12.96 -12.60
CA ARG A 125 -17.61 -13.30 -11.47
C ARG A 125 -18.31 -12.07 -10.93
N SER A 126 -17.59 -10.96 -10.77
CA SER A 126 -18.12 -9.67 -10.33
C SER A 126 -19.12 -9.13 -11.34
N LEU A 127 -18.78 -9.18 -12.64
CA LEU A 127 -19.67 -8.75 -13.70
C LEU A 127 -20.96 -9.57 -13.66
N ASN A 128 -20.89 -10.89 -13.63
CA ASN A 128 -22.08 -11.77 -13.56
C ASN A 128 -23.01 -11.50 -12.36
N MET A 129 -22.48 -11.04 -11.22
CA MET A 129 -23.28 -10.69 -10.05
C MET A 129 -23.84 -9.27 -10.11
N SER A 130 -23.15 -8.34 -10.77
CA SER A 130 -23.54 -6.93 -10.84
C SER A 130 -24.81 -6.68 -11.64
N ASN A 131 -25.47 -5.54 -11.37
CA ASN A 131 -26.68 -5.13 -12.07
C ASN A 131 -26.41 -4.81 -13.55
N LYS A 132 -27.06 -5.56 -14.45
CA LYS A 132 -26.93 -5.44 -15.92
C LYS A 132 -27.38 -4.09 -16.49
N ASP A 133 -28.26 -3.37 -15.81
CA ASP A 133 -28.73 -2.06 -16.26
C ASP A 133 -27.73 -0.94 -15.92
N LYS A 134 -26.78 -1.22 -15.03
CA LYS A 134 -25.81 -0.23 -14.53
C LYS A 134 -24.38 -0.51 -14.97
N ILE A 135 -23.97 -1.78 -14.97
CA ILE A 135 -22.60 -2.19 -15.28
C ILE A 135 -22.58 -3.00 -16.58
N ASP A 136 -21.78 -2.57 -17.54
CA ASP A 136 -21.60 -3.26 -18.83
C ASP A 136 -20.22 -3.94 -18.88
N TYR A 137 -19.24 -3.44 -18.14
CA TYR A 137 -17.85 -3.86 -18.23
C TYR A 137 -17.20 -4.06 -16.86
N ASP A 138 -16.16 -4.88 -16.81
CA ASP A 138 -15.24 -4.99 -15.68
C ASP A 138 -13.80 -4.72 -16.15
N ILE A 139 -13.09 -3.86 -15.44
CA ILE A 139 -11.74 -3.40 -15.77
C ILE A 139 -10.78 -3.97 -14.73
N TYR A 140 -9.72 -4.62 -15.18
CA TYR A 140 -8.70 -5.21 -14.33
C TYR A 140 -7.33 -5.15 -15.01
N PHE A 141 -6.29 -5.55 -14.27
CA PHE A 141 -4.94 -5.64 -14.79
C PHE A 141 -4.57 -7.07 -15.15
N GLU A 142 -3.90 -7.23 -16.28
CA GLU A 142 -3.29 -8.47 -16.73
C GLU A 142 -1.88 -8.13 -17.25
N SER A 143 -0.83 -8.68 -16.64
CA SER A 143 0.57 -8.44 -17.06
C SER A 143 0.89 -6.95 -17.28
N ASP A 144 0.61 -6.11 -16.28
CA ASP A 144 0.79 -4.64 -16.28
C ASP A 144 -0.02 -3.86 -17.34
N SER A 145 -0.96 -4.52 -18.02
CA SER A 145 -1.85 -3.91 -19.01
C SER A 145 -3.28 -3.84 -18.50
N ILE A 146 -3.97 -2.73 -18.80
CA ILE A 146 -5.38 -2.55 -18.46
C ILE A 146 -6.25 -3.30 -19.47
N VAL A 147 -6.98 -4.29 -18.98
CA VAL A 147 -7.88 -5.14 -19.75
C VAL A 147 -9.32 -4.89 -19.33
N VAL A 148 -10.23 -4.99 -20.28
CA VAL A 148 -11.67 -4.88 -20.08
C VAL A 148 -12.33 -6.18 -20.46
N CYS A 149 -13.17 -6.70 -19.57
CA CYS A 149 -14.08 -7.80 -19.83
C CYS A 149 -15.50 -7.26 -20.05
N ASP A 150 -16.17 -7.69 -21.11
CA ASP A 150 -17.59 -7.41 -21.33
C ASP A 150 -18.50 -8.53 -20.79
N ARG A 151 -19.82 -8.33 -20.92
CA ARG A 151 -20.86 -9.27 -20.50
C ARG A 151 -20.85 -10.60 -21.28
N GLN A 152 -20.15 -10.66 -22.41
CA GLN A 152 -19.93 -11.85 -23.24
C GLN A 152 -18.59 -12.52 -22.91
N HIS A 153 -17.92 -12.07 -21.84
CA HIS A 153 -16.62 -12.56 -21.38
C HIS A 153 -15.50 -12.36 -22.41
N GLN A 154 -15.66 -11.40 -23.32
CA GLN A 154 -14.62 -11.03 -24.27
C GLN A 154 -13.67 -10.02 -23.63
N GLN A 155 -12.38 -10.24 -23.86
CA GLN A 155 -11.32 -9.35 -23.40
C GLN A 155 -10.90 -8.38 -24.50
N GLN A 156 -10.66 -7.15 -24.12
CA GLN A 156 -10.12 -6.12 -25.02
C GLN A 156 -9.23 -5.15 -24.24
N SER A 157 -8.36 -4.45 -24.95
CA SER A 157 -7.59 -3.35 -24.35
C SER A 157 -8.53 -2.22 -23.93
N PHE A 158 -8.31 -1.67 -22.73
CA PHE A 158 -9.11 -0.55 -22.22
C PHE A 158 -9.14 0.65 -23.17
N PHE A 159 -7.97 1.05 -23.68
CA PHE A 159 -7.83 2.25 -24.50
C PHE A 159 -8.56 2.17 -25.85
N THR A 160 -8.82 0.98 -26.37
CA THR A 160 -9.56 0.78 -27.63
C THR A 160 -11.02 0.40 -27.42
N SER A 161 -11.43 0.22 -26.17
CA SER A 161 -12.77 -0.23 -25.81
C SER A 161 -13.73 0.94 -25.54
N PRO A 162 -15.04 0.73 -25.71
CA PRO A 162 -16.05 1.71 -25.29
C PRO A 162 -16.04 2.01 -23.78
N ALA A 163 -15.44 1.15 -22.96
CA ALA A 163 -15.35 1.35 -21.51
C ALA A 163 -14.49 2.57 -21.13
N SER A 164 -13.52 2.96 -21.96
CA SER A 164 -12.67 4.13 -21.72
C SER A 164 -13.43 5.45 -21.66
N GLU A 165 -14.56 5.55 -22.36
CA GLU A 165 -15.44 6.71 -22.37
C GLU A 165 -16.64 6.57 -21.42
N ARG A 166 -16.88 5.38 -20.88
CA ARG A 166 -18.06 5.02 -20.08
C ARG A 166 -17.68 4.38 -18.74
N LEU A 167 -16.73 4.99 -18.03
CA LEU A 167 -16.27 4.51 -16.72
C LEU A 167 -17.42 4.39 -15.70
N ASP A 168 -18.47 5.19 -15.82
CA ASP A 168 -19.69 5.12 -15.01
C ASP A 168 -20.43 3.78 -15.11
N ARG A 169 -20.17 3.01 -16.18
CA ARG A 169 -20.74 1.67 -16.42
C ARG A 169 -19.73 0.55 -16.25
N CYS A 170 -18.61 0.85 -15.60
CA CYS A 170 -17.55 -0.11 -15.34
C CYS A 170 -17.49 -0.44 -13.85
N LEU A 171 -17.30 -1.72 -13.54
CA LEU A 171 -16.68 -2.11 -12.28
C LEU A 171 -15.16 -2.16 -12.50
N ILE A 172 -14.38 -1.79 -11.49
CA ILE A 172 -12.93 -1.69 -11.63
C ILE A 172 -12.30 -2.50 -10.50
N TYR A 173 -11.61 -3.58 -10.84
CA TYR A 173 -10.87 -4.42 -9.91
C TYR A 173 -9.37 -4.09 -9.95
N LEU A 174 -8.85 -3.64 -8.82
CA LEU A 174 -7.47 -3.23 -8.64
C LEU A 174 -6.81 -4.17 -7.62
N ASP A 175 -5.95 -5.07 -8.09
CA ASP A 175 -5.21 -6.01 -7.24
C ASP A 175 -3.99 -5.36 -6.53
N GLU A 176 -3.31 -6.10 -5.65
CA GLU A 176 -2.12 -5.60 -4.95
C GLU A 176 -0.93 -5.40 -5.91
N VAL A 177 -0.75 -6.28 -6.89
CA VAL A 177 0.52 -6.48 -7.60
C VAL A 177 0.65 -5.58 -8.83
N HIS A 178 -0.41 -5.40 -9.62
CA HIS A 178 -0.32 -4.90 -11.01
C HIS A 178 -0.83 -3.47 -11.17
N THR A 179 -1.01 -2.76 -10.07
CA THR A 179 -1.77 -1.51 -10.00
C THR A 179 -0.90 -0.27 -9.75
N ARG A 180 0.42 -0.44 -9.75
CA ARG A 180 1.36 0.67 -9.60
C ARG A 180 1.35 1.55 -10.85
N GLY A 181 1.19 2.86 -10.67
CA GLY A 181 1.38 3.85 -11.73
C GLY A 181 0.20 4.07 -12.68
N THR A 182 -1.00 3.53 -12.40
CA THR A 182 -2.19 3.83 -13.21
C THR A 182 -3.12 4.82 -12.52
N ASP A 183 -3.45 5.89 -13.24
CA ASP A 183 -4.33 6.97 -12.78
C ASP A 183 -5.68 6.93 -13.53
N PHE A 184 -6.68 6.31 -12.92
CA PHE A 184 -8.06 6.37 -13.42
C PHE A 184 -8.72 7.68 -13.01
N LYS A 185 -9.22 8.43 -13.99
CA LYS A 185 -10.06 9.61 -13.75
C LYS A 185 -11.50 9.17 -13.47
N PHE A 186 -11.75 8.71 -12.26
CA PHE A 186 -13.08 8.23 -11.86
C PHE A 186 -14.14 9.35 -11.96
N PRO A 187 -15.34 9.04 -12.47
CA PRO A 187 -16.50 9.92 -12.35
C PRO A 187 -16.83 10.25 -10.88
N ASN A 188 -17.28 11.48 -10.64
CA ASN A 188 -17.65 11.93 -9.29
C ASN A 188 -18.71 11.01 -8.65
N GLY A 189 -18.57 10.77 -7.35
CA GLY A 189 -19.50 9.95 -6.57
C GLY A 189 -19.12 8.47 -6.47
N PHE A 190 -18.00 8.05 -7.07
CA PHE A 190 -17.56 6.65 -6.98
C PHE A 190 -17.30 6.22 -5.53
N LEU A 191 -17.76 5.02 -5.21
CA LEU A 191 -17.51 4.33 -3.95
C LEU A 191 -16.58 3.14 -4.21
N ALA A 192 -15.49 3.04 -3.43
CA ALA A 192 -14.59 1.91 -3.49
C ALA A 192 -14.74 0.98 -2.28
N ALA A 193 -14.74 -0.32 -2.51
CA ALA A 193 -14.56 -1.31 -1.47
C ALA A 193 -13.07 -1.61 -1.29
N VAL A 194 -12.56 -1.38 -0.09
CA VAL A 194 -11.17 -1.66 0.29
C VAL A 194 -11.15 -2.96 1.09
N THR A 195 -10.50 -3.99 0.54
CA THR A 195 -10.24 -5.23 1.30
C THR A 195 -9.04 -5.02 2.21
N MET A 196 -9.08 -5.54 3.43
CA MET A 196 -7.98 -5.43 4.39
C MET A 196 -7.37 -6.80 4.66
N GLY A 197 -6.05 -6.86 4.78
CA GLY A 197 -5.30 -8.09 5.03
C GLY A 197 -4.45 -7.99 6.29
N ASP A 198 -3.98 -9.12 6.80
CA ASP A 198 -3.12 -9.15 7.98
C ASP A 198 -1.83 -8.33 7.76
N GLY A 199 -1.33 -7.71 8.83
CA GLY A 199 -0.10 -6.90 8.78
C GLY A 199 -0.19 -5.60 7.97
N LEU A 200 -1.38 -5.19 7.51
CA LEU A 200 -1.56 -3.95 6.75
C LEU A 200 -1.06 -2.71 7.55
N THR A 201 -0.08 -2.00 7.02
CA THR A 201 0.50 -0.79 7.62
C THR A 201 -0.23 0.48 7.15
N LYS A 202 -0.08 1.61 7.88
CA LYS A 202 -0.71 2.89 7.50
C LYS A 202 -0.32 3.31 6.10
N ASP A 203 0.97 3.32 5.77
CA ASP A 203 1.45 3.80 4.46
C ASP A 203 0.81 3.02 3.32
N ARG A 204 0.88 1.69 3.37
CA ARG A 204 0.22 0.83 2.38
C ARG A 204 -1.28 1.10 2.32
N PHE A 205 -1.96 1.14 3.46
CA PHE A 205 -3.39 1.44 3.49
C PHE A 205 -3.73 2.79 2.85
N VAL A 206 -2.99 3.85 3.19
CA VAL A 206 -3.15 5.21 2.67
C VAL A 206 -2.85 5.27 1.18
N GLN A 207 -1.72 4.71 0.73
CA GLN A 207 -1.31 4.70 -0.68
C GLN A 207 -2.37 4.02 -1.56
N GLU A 208 -2.89 2.90 -1.10
CA GLU A 208 -3.89 2.15 -1.83
C GLU A 208 -5.25 2.88 -1.88
N CYS A 209 -5.67 3.50 -0.76
CA CYS A 209 -6.86 4.35 -0.74
C CYS A 209 -6.73 5.57 -1.68
N MET A 210 -5.52 6.12 -1.81
CA MET A 210 -5.24 7.30 -2.65
C MET A 210 -5.27 7.01 -4.15
N ARG A 211 -5.35 5.75 -4.55
CA ARG A 211 -5.66 5.38 -5.94
C ARG A 211 -7.03 5.87 -6.38
N MET A 212 -7.95 6.11 -5.43
CA MET A 212 -9.14 6.93 -5.66
C MET A 212 -8.72 8.40 -5.80
N ARG A 213 -8.22 8.81 -6.97
CA ARG A 213 -7.81 10.19 -7.22
C ARG A 213 -8.89 11.18 -6.79
N LYS A 214 -8.52 12.26 -6.07
CA LYS A 214 -9.48 13.20 -5.43
C LYS A 214 -10.35 12.55 -4.34
N PHE A 215 -9.82 11.53 -3.67
CA PHE A 215 -10.42 10.93 -2.47
C PHE A 215 -10.71 11.99 -1.41
N GLY A 216 -11.87 11.88 -0.74
CA GLY A 216 -12.32 12.85 0.26
C GLY A 216 -13.00 14.10 -0.31
N LEU A 217 -12.94 14.33 -1.62
CA LEU A 217 -13.68 15.40 -2.30
C LEU A 217 -14.92 14.86 -3.04
N HIS A 218 -14.72 13.83 -3.86
CA HIS A 218 -15.78 13.28 -4.73
C HIS A 218 -15.97 11.78 -4.59
N HIS A 219 -15.08 11.10 -3.87
CA HIS A 219 -15.08 9.64 -3.76
C HIS A 219 -14.97 9.22 -2.31
N TRP A 220 -15.58 8.08 -2.02
CA TRP A 220 -15.72 7.53 -0.68
C TRP A 220 -15.28 6.07 -0.66
N LEU A 221 -15.10 5.53 0.54
CA LEU A 221 -14.62 4.18 0.78
C LEU A 221 -15.59 3.42 1.67
N THR A 222 -15.61 2.11 1.48
CA THR A 222 -16.18 1.15 2.42
C THR A 222 -15.15 0.06 2.68
N PHE A 223 -15.09 -0.44 3.91
CA PHE A 223 -14.02 -1.33 4.34
C PHE A 223 -14.54 -2.75 4.55
N LEU A 224 -13.81 -3.72 4.01
CA LEU A 224 -14.07 -5.15 4.14
C LEU A 224 -12.87 -5.82 4.80
N SER A 225 -13.11 -6.64 5.82
CA SER A 225 -12.05 -7.40 6.49
C SER A 225 -12.40 -8.88 6.57
N PRO A 226 -11.42 -9.78 6.43
CA PRO A 226 -11.60 -11.17 6.83
C PRO A 226 -11.76 -11.25 8.36
N ASN A 227 -12.32 -12.37 8.82
CA ASN A 227 -12.71 -12.52 10.22
C ASN A 227 -11.55 -12.41 11.22
N ASP A 228 -10.35 -12.83 10.84
CA ASP A 228 -9.13 -12.70 11.64
C ASP A 228 -8.71 -11.23 11.80
N VAL A 229 -8.71 -10.44 10.71
CA VAL A 229 -8.43 -8.99 10.77
C VAL A 229 -9.49 -8.27 11.60
N ASP A 230 -10.77 -8.62 11.45
CA ASP A 230 -11.86 -8.09 12.28
C ASP A 230 -11.60 -8.32 13.78
N GLN A 231 -11.18 -9.53 14.16
CA GLN A 231 -10.81 -9.85 15.54
C GLN A 231 -9.60 -9.03 16.04
N GLN A 232 -8.62 -8.79 15.17
CA GLN A 232 -7.48 -7.94 15.52
C GLN A 232 -7.91 -6.50 15.80
N ILE A 233 -8.76 -5.92 14.94
CA ILE A 233 -9.29 -4.55 15.12
C ILE A 233 -10.10 -4.48 16.42
N TRP A 234 -10.95 -5.47 16.70
CA TRP A 234 -11.70 -5.56 17.96
C TRP A 234 -10.79 -5.66 19.19
N THR A 235 -9.72 -6.44 19.10
CA THR A 235 -8.74 -6.58 20.18
C THR A 235 -8.01 -5.27 20.43
N SER A 236 -7.55 -4.61 19.35
CA SER A 236 -6.94 -3.28 19.40
C SER A 236 -7.85 -2.26 20.09
N LYS A 237 -9.14 -2.24 19.67
CA LYS A 237 -10.18 -1.38 20.25
C LYS A 237 -10.38 -1.66 21.75
N ARG A 238 -10.43 -2.92 22.18
CA ARG A 238 -10.65 -3.27 23.59
C ARG A 238 -9.49 -2.90 24.50
N ASN A 239 -8.25 -3.04 24.01
CA ASN A 239 -7.04 -2.88 24.82
C ASN A 239 -6.66 -1.42 25.06
N ARG A 240 -7.02 -0.49 24.16
CA ARG A 240 -6.58 0.92 24.27
C ARG A 240 -7.48 1.81 25.10
N TRP A 241 -8.79 1.52 25.15
CA TRP A 241 -9.73 2.43 25.79
C TRP A 241 -9.96 2.04 27.25
N THR A 242 -9.92 3.04 28.13
CA THR A 242 -10.29 2.86 29.54
C THR A 242 -11.77 2.48 29.67
N GLU A 243 -12.14 1.80 30.76
CA GLU A 243 -13.54 1.38 31.02
C GLU A 243 -14.55 2.53 30.88
N THR A 244 -14.14 3.75 31.25
CA THR A 244 -14.95 4.97 31.14
C THR A 244 -15.23 5.34 29.69
N ILE A 245 -14.25 5.25 28.79
CA ILE A 245 -14.40 5.61 27.37
C ILE A 245 -15.17 4.52 26.60
N LYS A 246 -15.04 3.24 27.00
CA LYS A 246 -15.80 2.14 26.40
C LYS A 246 -17.32 2.35 26.47
N ARG A 247 -17.83 3.05 27.48
CA ARG A 247 -19.27 3.32 27.68
C ARG A 247 -19.88 4.31 26.69
N PHE A 248 -19.06 5.16 26.06
CA PHE A 248 -19.53 6.21 25.15
C PHE A 248 -19.28 5.90 23.68
N ARG A 249 -18.69 4.73 23.37
CA ARG A 249 -18.38 4.33 22.00
C ARG A 249 -19.42 3.36 21.43
N THR A 250 -19.58 3.44 20.11
CA THR A 250 -20.43 2.53 19.35
C THR A 250 -19.88 1.10 19.40
N ASN A 251 -20.77 0.12 19.46
CA ASN A 251 -20.44 -1.31 19.34
C ASN A 251 -20.20 -1.73 17.88
N GLN A 252 -19.66 -0.83 17.07
CA GLN A 252 -19.34 -1.03 15.65
C GLN A 252 -17.93 -0.52 15.40
N ILE A 253 -17.19 -1.17 14.50
CA ILE A 253 -15.89 -0.69 14.05
C ILE A 253 -16.11 0.51 13.13
N ASN A 254 -15.31 1.56 13.31
CA ASN A 254 -15.28 2.72 12.44
C ASN A 254 -13.86 3.00 11.93
N THR A 255 -13.71 4.02 11.09
CA THR A 255 -12.41 4.35 10.47
C THR A 255 -11.32 4.69 11.48
N ILE A 256 -11.66 5.25 12.65
CA ILE A 256 -10.67 5.51 13.72
C ILE A 256 -10.11 4.19 14.23
N ASP A 257 -10.97 3.19 14.46
CA ASP A 257 -10.55 1.88 14.96
C ASP A 257 -9.63 1.16 13.93
N ILE A 258 -9.95 1.27 12.62
CA ILE A 258 -9.10 0.76 11.52
C ILE A 258 -7.74 1.46 11.49
N LEU A 259 -7.74 2.80 11.53
CA LEU A 259 -6.52 3.60 11.53
C LEU A 259 -5.62 3.23 12.71
N LEU A 260 -6.20 3.11 13.91
CA LEU A 260 -5.46 2.69 15.08
C LEU A 260 -4.82 1.32 14.86
N TRP A 261 -5.57 0.33 14.37
CA TRP A 261 -5.02 -1.00 14.10
C TRP A 261 -3.86 -0.98 13.09
N VAL A 262 -3.96 -0.26 11.97
CA VAL A 262 -2.83 -0.17 11.02
C VAL A 262 -1.61 0.53 11.63
N TYR A 263 -1.81 1.47 12.56
CA TYR A 263 -0.70 2.08 13.33
C TYR A 263 -0.04 1.08 14.28
N GLU A 264 -0.82 0.19 14.91
CA GLU A 264 -0.28 -0.91 15.73
C GLU A 264 0.55 -1.88 14.89
N ASN A 265 0.12 -2.15 13.65
CA ASN A 265 0.86 -3.01 12.73
C ASN A 265 2.23 -2.42 12.38
N ILE A 266 2.33 -1.09 12.21
CA ILE A 266 3.63 -0.42 12.03
C ILE A 266 4.52 -0.65 13.23
N GLN A 267 4.02 -0.47 14.45
CA GLN A 267 4.83 -0.66 15.66
C GLN A 267 5.38 -2.09 15.75
N ARG A 268 4.53 -3.09 15.47
CA ARG A 268 4.96 -4.49 15.41
C ARG A 268 6.02 -4.70 14.33
N LYS A 269 5.76 -4.23 13.11
CA LYS A 269 6.68 -4.36 11.98
C LYS A 269 8.03 -3.68 12.24
N THR A 270 8.02 -2.49 12.83
CA THR A 270 9.22 -1.77 13.25
C THR A 270 9.97 -2.58 14.30
N TRP A 271 9.29 -3.10 15.31
CA TRP A 271 9.93 -3.90 16.35
C TRP A 271 10.58 -5.17 15.80
N ASP A 272 9.87 -5.90 14.94
CA ASP A 272 10.37 -7.12 14.30
C ASP A 272 11.58 -6.83 13.41
N GLY A 273 11.55 -5.71 12.67
CA GLY A 273 12.64 -5.28 11.78
C GLY A 273 13.89 -4.74 12.48
N LEU A 274 13.87 -4.49 13.80
CA LEU A 274 15.04 -3.98 14.52
C LEU A 274 16.22 -4.95 14.49
N ASN A 275 15.96 -6.26 14.55
CA ASN A 275 17.01 -7.27 14.50
C ASN A 275 17.71 -7.27 13.14
N ASP A 276 16.94 -7.19 12.06
CA ASP A 276 17.46 -7.13 10.70
C ASP A 276 18.25 -5.84 10.49
N LEU A 277 17.75 -4.70 10.97
CA LEU A 277 18.46 -3.43 10.93
C LEU A 277 19.80 -3.51 11.67
N ALA A 278 19.83 -4.13 12.85
CA ALA A 278 21.05 -4.29 13.64
C ALA A 278 22.08 -5.17 12.92
N ALA A 279 21.64 -6.29 12.35
CA ALA A 279 22.49 -7.19 11.57
C ALA A 279 23.07 -6.48 10.32
N GLN A 280 22.22 -5.80 9.55
CA GLN A 280 22.62 -5.02 8.38
C GLN A 280 23.59 -3.90 8.74
N SER A 281 23.36 -3.22 9.87
CA SER A 281 24.25 -2.16 10.36
C SER A 281 25.62 -2.70 10.74
N MET A 282 25.70 -3.85 11.41
CA MET A 282 26.99 -4.49 11.72
C MET A 282 27.72 -4.93 10.46
N SER A 283 27.01 -5.54 9.50
CA SER A 283 27.58 -5.92 8.20
C SER A 283 28.16 -4.72 7.45
N TYR A 284 27.40 -3.62 7.39
CA TYR A 284 27.85 -2.38 6.79
C TYR A 284 29.12 -1.83 7.46
N GLN A 285 29.18 -1.80 8.80
CA GLN A 285 30.37 -1.33 9.51
C GLN A 285 31.60 -2.19 9.22
N ARG A 286 31.45 -3.53 9.18
CA ARG A 286 32.55 -4.45 8.82
C ARG A 286 33.08 -4.15 7.41
N LYS A 287 32.19 -4.02 6.43
CA LYS A 287 32.53 -3.70 5.03
C LYS A 287 33.20 -2.33 4.92
N MET A 288 32.73 -1.33 5.68
CA MET A 288 33.33 0.02 5.69
C MET A 288 34.73 0.06 6.31
N VAL A 289 34.97 -0.70 7.38
CA VAL A 289 36.31 -0.83 7.98
C VAL A 289 37.25 -1.51 6.99
N ALA A 290 36.83 -2.63 6.37
CA ALA A 290 37.63 -3.31 5.36
C ALA A 290 37.96 -2.41 4.17
N TYR A 291 36.97 -1.67 3.65
CA TYR A 291 37.18 -0.71 2.56
C TYR A 291 38.22 0.36 2.93
N ARG A 292 38.12 0.96 4.12
CA ARG A 292 39.09 1.97 4.59
C ARG A 292 40.50 1.39 4.75
N SER A 293 40.61 0.18 5.28
CA SER A 293 41.90 -0.51 5.41
C SER A 293 42.53 -0.79 4.04
N ILE A 294 41.74 -1.27 3.07
CA ILE A 294 42.19 -1.47 1.68
C ILE A 294 42.65 -0.16 1.05
N GLN A 295 41.86 0.91 1.19
CA GLN A 295 42.20 2.22 0.62
C GLN A 295 43.52 2.75 1.19
N TRP A 296 43.71 2.64 2.51
CA TRP A 296 44.94 3.04 3.18
C TRP A 296 46.16 2.20 2.75
N MET A 297 46.00 0.88 2.58
CA MET A 297 47.06 -0.01 2.08
C MET A 297 47.46 0.29 0.64
N ASN A 298 46.49 0.63 -0.21
CA ASN A 298 46.73 0.98 -1.61
C ASN A 298 47.52 2.30 -1.73
N GLU A 299 47.24 3.28 -0.86
CA GLU A 299 48.01 4.52 -0.74
C GLU A 299 49.45 4.28 -0.25
N GLN A 300 49.68 3.23 0.56
CA GLN A 300 50.98 2.86 1.13
C GLN A 300 51.78 1.85 0.27
N GLN A 301 51.24 1.37 -0.87
CA GLN A 301 51.81 0.30 -1.71
C GLN A 301 52.21 -0.99 -0.95
N SER A 302 51.52 -1.30 0.14
CA SER A 302 51.79 -2.48 0.97
C SER A 302 50.65 -3.49 0.85
N PHE A 303 50.85 -4.55 0.06
CA PHE A 303 49.90 -5.66 -0.05
C PHE A 303 50.38 -6.85 0.82
N SER A 304 49.66 -7.16 1.90
CA SER A 304 49.95 -8.29 2.82
C SER A 304 48.81 -9.32 2.87
N GLU A 305 49.04 -10.46 3.54
CA GLU A 305 48.05 -11.49 3.90
C GLU A 305 46.78 -10.93 4.59
N ASP A 306 46.87 -9.74 5.19
CA ASP A 306 45.75 -9.06 5.87
C ASP A 306 44.58 -8.75 4.92
N LEU A 307 44.84 -8.57 3.62
CA LEU A 307 43.78 -8.34 2.62
C LEU A 307 42.90 -9.57 2.39
N GLN A 308 43.47 -10.77 2.43
CA GLN A 308 42.67 -12.01 2.32
C GLN A 308 41.80 -12.21 3.55
N GLN A 309 42.31 -11.91 4.74
CA GLN A 309 41.54 -11.97 5.98
C GLN A 309 40.39 -10.95 5.97
N LEU A 310 40.67 -9.68 5.60
CA LEU A 310 39.65 -8.62 5.50
C LEU A 310 38.58 -8.92 4.45
N THR A 311 38.96 -9.53 3.33
CA THR A 311 38.01 -9.97 2.31
C THR A 311 37.12 -11.09 2.84
N THR A 312 37.71 -12.07 3.53
CA THR A 312 36.98 -13.19 4.15
C THR A 312 36.00 -12.70 5.23
N ASP A 313 36.41 -11.76 6.06
CA ASP A 313 35.59 -11.18 7.14
C ASP A 313 34.45 -10.28 6.61
N SER A 314 34.56 -9.82 5.36
CA SER A 314 33.56 -8.99 4.68
C SER A 314 32.58 -9.77 3.80
N LEU A 315 32.88 -11.05 3.53
CA LEU A 315 32.01 -11.95 2.80
C LEU A 315 30.90 -12.46 3.72
N GLU A 316 29.66 -12.22 3.32
CA GLU A 316 28.52 -12.89 3.94
C GLU A 316 28.34 -14.25 3.27
N ALA A 317 28.13 -15.30 4.07
CA ALA A 317 27.76 -16.59 3.51
C ALA A 317 26.39 -16.43 2.84
N GLU A 318 26.35 -16.45 1.52
CA GLU A 318 25.09 -16.49 0.78
C GLU A 318 24.31 -17.73 1.23
N VAL A 319 23.16 -17.51 1.87
CA VAL A 319 22.27 -18.60 2.33
C VAL A 319 21.72 -19.39 1.12
N LEU A 320 21.62 -18.72 -0.02
CA LEU A 320 21.23 -19.28 -1.31
C LEU A 320 22.17 -18.73 -2.37
N SER A 321 22.73 -19.61 -3.19
CA SER A 321 23.48 -19.20 -4.37
C SER A 321 22.59 -18.39 -5.32
N LEU A 322 23.19 -17.50 -6.12
CA LEU A 322 22.50 -16.81 -7.22
C LEU A 322 21.74 -17.78 -8.13
N MET A 323 22.25 -19.00 -8.32
CA MET A 323 21.55 -20.04 -9.08
C MET A 323 20.27 -20.51 -8.37
N GLN A 324 20.27 -20.64 -7.04
CA GLN A 324 19.04 -20.97 -6.29
C GLN A 324 18.04 -19.81 -6.26
N ILE A 325 18.51 -18.56 -6.32
CA ILE A 325 17.65 -17.37 -6.31
C ILE A 325 17.04 -17.09 -7.69
N TYR A 326 17.81 -17.27 -8.76
CA TYR A 326 17.45 -16.82 -10.12
C TYR A 326 17.27 -17.94 -11.14
N SER A 327 17.49 -19.21 -10.79
CA SER A 327 17.17 -20.28 -11.73
C SER A 327 15.66 -20.36 -11.93
N PRO A 328 15.19 -20.46 -13.19
CA PRO A 328 13.80 -20.82 -13.43
C PRO A 328 13.53 -22.15 -12.73
N TRP A 329 12.52 -22.17 -11.88
CA TRP A 329 12.06 -23.37 -11.18
C TRP A 329 11.99 -24.51 -12.18
N LYS A 330 12.80 -25.57 -11.99
CA LYS A 330 12.61 -26.80 -12.74
C LYS A 330 11.23 -27.31 -12.34
N THR A 331 10.28 -27.17 -13.25
CA THR A 331 8.95 -27.79 -13.14
C THR A 331 9.14 -29.28 -12.86
N PRO A 332 8.41 -29.85 -11.87
CA PRO A 332 8.47 -31.28 -11.59
C PRO A 332 8.01 -32.14 -12.76
#